data_AF-A0AB33HU78-F1
#
_entry.id   AF-A0AB33HU78-F1
#
_cell.length_a   1.000
_cell.length_b   1.000
_cell.length_c   1.000
_cell.angle_alpha   90.00
_cell.angle_beta   90.00
_cell.angle_gamma   90.00
#
_symmetry.space_group_name_H-M   'P 1'
#
loop_
_entity.id
_entity.type
_entity.pdbx_description
1 polymer ?
#
loop_
_entity_poly.entity_id
_entity_poly.type
_entity_poly.pdbx_seq_one_letter_code
_entity_poly.pdbx_strand_id
1 'polypeptide(L)'
;MEYNVEVKLLAMTPDAENLAEQAGRLCYASGSKQGSSQDWLQTRIKQGHESLIEHVSATFYIKASRVVTHELVRHRIGSYSQRSQRYVKENQAEFITPPEIAEGNDAKLELFKEAMANAWDSYRKLLEAGIKAEIARYVLPNACTTEIICTWNFRELRHILKLRTAPSAQPEMRAVAGRIKEILKTEAPKIFGDL
;
A
#
# COMPACT_ATOMS: atom_id res chain seq x y z
N MET A 1 -5.28 -19.52 5.37
CA MET A 1 -5.96 -18.50 4.55
C MET A 1 -5.10 -17.25 4.54
N GLU A 2 -5.05 -16.54 3.42
CA GLU A 2 -4.33 -15.26 3.31
C GLU A 2 -5.31 -14.11 3.21
N TYR A 3 -4.86 -12.90 3.51
CA TYR A 3 -5.64 -11.69 3.30
C TYR A 3 -5.89 -11.50 1.80
N ASN A 4 -7.16 -11.35 1.41
CA ASN A 4 -7.56 -11.09 0.02
C ASN A 4 -7.32 -9.61 -0.36
N VAL A 5 -6.06 -9.22 -0.50
CA VAL A 5 -5.64 -7.88 -0.91
C VAL A 5 -5.15 -7.90 -2.36
N GLU A 6 -5.34 -6.78 -3.06
CA GLU A 6 -4.83 -6.59 -4.41
C GLU A 6 -3.78 -5.49 -4.42
N VAL A 7 -2.63 -5.75 -5.01
CA VAL A 7 -1.55 -4.77 -5.20
C VAL A 7 -1.07 -4.87 -6.64
N LYS A 8 -1.07 -3.75 -7.36
CA LYS A 8 -0.63 -3.66 -8.75
C LYS A 8 0.30 -2.46 -8.92
N LEU A 9 1.44 -2.66 -9.58
CA LEU A 9 2.25 -1.55 -10.07
C LEU A 9 1.56 -0.94 -11.29
N LEU A 10 1.25 0.35 -11.24
CA LEU A 10 0.64 1.09 -12.34
C LEU A 10 1.68 1.82 -13.17
N ALA A 11 2.69 2.39 -12.53
CA ALA A 11 3.75 3.14 -13.18
C ALA A 11 5.01 3.19 -12.31
N MET A 12 6.16 3.31 -12.96
CA MET A 12 7.46 3.54 -12.34
C MET A 12 8.25 4.50 -13.22
N THR A 13 9.15 5.30 -12.62
CA THR A 13 10.08 6.12 -13.40
C THR A 13 10.82 5.23 -14.41
N PRO A 14 10.77 5.54 -15.72
CA PRO A 14 11.54 4.81 -16.72
C PRO A 14 13.03 4.83 -16.38
N ASP A 15 13.71 3.70 -16.53
CA ASP A 15 15.13 3.55 -16.20
C ASP A 15 15.51 4.04 -14.79
N ALA A 16 14.62 3.84 -13.80
CA ALA A 16 14.74 4.37 -12.45
C ALA A 16 16.15 4.19 -11.84
N GLU A 17 16.69 2.97 -11.87
CA GLU A 17 18.00 2.71 -11.28
C GLU A 17 19.12 3.50 -11.98
N ASN A 18 19.05 3.63 -13.30
CA ASN A 18 20.01 4.40 -14.06
C ASN A 18 19.92 5.90 -13.72
N LEU A 19 18.71 6.45 -13.57
CA LEU A 19 18.50 7.83 -13.16
C LEU A 19 19.03 8.09 -11.73
N ALA A 20 18.77 7.19 -10.79
CA ALA A 20 19.28 7.30 -9.42
C ALA A 20 20.83 7.24 -9.39
N GLU A 21 21.43 6.37 -10.20
CA GLU A 21 22.89 6.29 -10.32
C GLU A 21 23.47 7.56 -10.94
N GLN A 22 22.84 8.10 -11.98
CA GLN A 22 23.23 9.36 -12.62
C GLN A 22 23.23 10.52 -11.62
N ALA A 23 22.16 10.64 -10.82
CA ALA A 23 22.05 11.67 -9.79
C ALA A 23 23.22 11.60 -8.79
N GLY A 24 23.57 10.40 -8.33
CA GLY A 24 24.69 10.22 -7.41
C GLY A 24 26.06 10.41 -8.04
N ARG A 25 26.24 10.02 -9.31
CA ARG A 25 27.53 10.18 -10.01
C ARG A 25 27.83 11.62 -10.37
N LEU A 26 26.80 12.44 -10.58
CA LEU A 26 26.94 13.89 -10.78
C LEU A 26 27.67 14.53 -9.59
N CYS A 27 27.33 14.15 -8.35
CA CYS A 27 27.96 14.69 -7.14
C CYS A 27 29.47 14.48 -7.06
N TYR A 28 30.01 13.47 -7.76
CA TYR A 28 31.43 13.12 -7.78
C TYR A 28 32.09 13.32 -9.15
N ALA A 29 31.42 14.02 -10.08
CA ALA A 29 31.86 14.18 -11.47
C ALA A 29 32.29 12.84 -12.13
N SER A 30 31.58 11.76 -11.80
CA SER A 30 31.95 10.38 -12.16
C SER A 30 30.99 9.73 -13.16
N GLY A 31 30.27 10.55 -13.94
CA GLY A 31 29.28 10.10 -14.91
C GLY A 31 29.82 9.13 -15.96
N SER A 32 31.12 9.23 -16.30
CA SER A 32 31.79 8.28 -17.21
C SER A 32 31.82 6.84 -16.71
N LYS A 33 31.53 6.60 -15.43
CA LYS A 33 31.48 5.27 -14.80
C LYS A 33 30.05 4.75 -14.64
N GLN A 34 29.03 5.40 -15.21
CA GLN A 34 27.64 4.97 -15.10
C GLN A 34 27.44 3.55 -15.68
N GLY A 35 26.74 2.69 -14.94
CA GLY A 35 26.54 1.29 -15.29
C GLY A 35 27.76 0.38 -15.08
N SER A 36 28.90 0.92 -14.63
CA SER A 36 30.14 0.14 -14.49
C SER A 36 30.16 -0.81 -13.27
N SER A 37 29.20 -0.68 -12.36
CA SER A 37 29.14 -1.46 -11.12
C SER A 37 27.69 -1.70 -10.71
N GLN A 38 27.30 -2.97 -10.65
CA GLN A 38 25.91 -3.38 -10.36
C GLN A 38 25.49 -3.02 -8.92
N ASP A 39 26.42 -3.12 -7.96
CA ASP A 39 26.15 -2.89 -6.53
C ASP A 39 26.39 -1.45 -6.09
N TRP A 40 26.69 -0.54 -7.02
CA TRP A 40 27.06 0.84 -6.70
C TRP A 40 25.96 1.54 -5.90
N LEU A 41 24.71 1.45 -6.35
CA LEU A 41 23.55 2.04 -5.67
C LEU A 41 23.35 1.46 -4.27
N GLN A 42 23.34 0.12 -4.15
CA GLN A 42 23.19 -0.54 -2.85
C GLN A 42 24.29 -0.11 -1.86
N THR A 43 25.53 0.02 -2.34
CA THR A 43 26.66 0.48 -1.52
C THR A 43 26.43 1.90 -1.01
N ARG A 44 25.95 2.82 -1.86
CA ARG A 44 25.64 4.20 -1.46
C ARG A 44 24.46 4.29 -0.50
N ILE A 45 23.42 3.50 -0.74
CA ILE A 45 22.27 3.41 0.17
C ILE A 45 22.73 2.92 1.56
N LYS A 46 23.57 1.87 1.63
CA LYS A 46 24.14 1.36 2.88
C LYS A 46 25.00 2.40 3.62
N GLN A 47 25.62 3.32 2.90
CA GLN A 47 26.37 4.45 3.46
C GLN A 47 25.48 5.62 3.90
N GLY A 48 24.16 5.53 3.72
CA GLY A 48 23.20 6.57 4.10
C GLY A 48 22.94 7.61 3.02
N HIS A 49 23.46 7.45 1.80
CA HIS A 49 23.22 8.37 0.69
C HIS A 49 21.87 8.08 0.02
N GLU A 50 20.80 8.10 0.80
CA GLU A 50 19.45 7.73 0.34
C GLU A 50 18.75 8.83 -0.46
N SER A 51 19.22 10.08 -0.43
CA SER A 51 18.63 11.15 -1.25
C SER A 51 18.70 10.85 -2.74
N LEU A 52 19.67 10.02 -3.18
CA LEU A 52 19.85 9.61 -4.57
C LEU A 52 18.62 8.91 -5.14
N ILE A 53 17.88 8.18 -4.29
CA ILE A 53 16.69 7.43 -4.69
C ILE A 53 15.38 8.20 -4.44
N GLU A 54 15.44 9.48 -4.07
CA GLU A 54 14.27 10.36 -4.04
C GLU A 54 13.87 10.85 -5.44
N HIS A 55 14.79 10.79 -6.41
CA HIS A 55 14.56 11.21 -7.80
C HIS A 55 13.68 10.26 -8.62
N VAL A 56 13.36 9.09 -8.07
CA VAL A 56 12.60 8.04 -8.75
C VAL A 56 11.41 7.61 -7.90
N SER A 57 10.30 7.28 -8.56
CA SER A 57 9.03 6.99 -7.91
C SER A 57 8.30 5.82 -8.56
N ALA A 58 7.43 5.19 -7.79
CA ALA A 58 6.49 4.18 -8.27
C ALA A 58 5.07 4.50 -7.80
N THR A 59 4.09 4.13 -8.62
CA THR A 59 2.66 4.31 -8.38
C THR A 59 1.99 2.95 -8.32
N PHE A 60 1.27 2.69 -7.23
CA PHE A 60 0.57 1.44 -6.99
C PHE A 60 -0.93 1.67 -6.90
N TYR A 61 -1.70 0.72 -7.44
CA TYR A 61 -3.09 0.50 -7.06
C TYR A 61 -3.12 -0.53 -5.94
N ILE A 62 -3.90 -0.24 -4.90
CA ILE A 62 -4.09 -1.10 -3.75
C ILE A 62 -5.58 -1.23 -3.46
N LYS A 63 -6.08 -2.47 -3.36
CA LYS A 63 -7.41 -2.81 -2.84
C LYS A 63 -7.26 -3.56 -1.53
N ALA A 64 -7.75 -2.97 -0.45
CA ALA A 64 -7.59 -3.45 0.92
C ALA A 64 -8.71 -2.88 1.82
N SER A 65 -8.68 -3.16 3.12
CA SER A 65 -9.65 -2.61 4.08
C SER A 65 -9.42 -1.12 4.38
N ARG A 66 -10.46 -0.48 4.92
CA ARG A 66 -10.34 0.86 5.51
C ARG A 66 -9.33 0.90 6.66
N VAL A 67 -9.14 -0.18 7.43
CA VAL A 67 -8.06 -0.31 8.45
C VAL A 67 -6.70 -0.02 7.82
N VAL A 68 -6.36 -0.74 6.75
CA VAL A 68 -5.05 -0.62 6.10
C VAL A 68 -4.84 0.77 5.52
N THR A 69 -5.85 1.32 4.83
CA THR A 69 -5.68 2.66 4.24
C THR A 69 -5.51 3.75 5.29
N HIS A 70 -6.13 3.62 6.47
CA HIS A 70 -5.95 4.55 7.57
C HIS A 70 -4.52 4.49 8.17
N GLU A 71 -3.82 3.37 8.05
CA GLU A 71 -2.40 3.25 8.37
C GLU A 71 -1.49 3.73 7.23
N LEU A 72 -1.83 3.44 5.97
CA LEU A 72 -1.04 3.81 4.78
C LEU A 72 -0.88 5.32 4.68
N VAL A 73 -1.97 6.09 4.81
CA VAL A 73 -1.95 7.55 4.66
C VAL A 73 -1.19 8.29 5.77
N ARG A 74 -0.66 7.57 6.77
CA ARG A 74 0.23 8.14 7.80
C ARG A 74 1.65 8.35 7.27
N HIS A 75 2.01 7.71 6.16
CA HIS A 75 3.26 7.94 5.44
C HIS A 75 3.09 9.20 4.59
N ARG A 76 3.64 10.33 5.06
CA ARG A 76 3.29 11.65 4.54
C ARG A 76 4.01 12.00 3.23
N ILE A 77 5.11 11.31 2.92
CA ILE A 77 5.92 11.61 1.73
C ILE A 77 5.39 10.80 0.55
N GLY A 78 4.17 11.10 0.14
CA GLY A 78 3.50 10.40 -0.94
C GLY A 78 2.26 11.14 -1.43
N SER A 79 1.70 10.66 -2.54
CA SER A 79 0.44 11.16 -3.10
C SER A 79 -0.61 10.06 -3.06
N TYR A 80 -1.85 10.42 -2.73
CA TYR A 80 -2.94 9.48 -2.50
C TYR A 80 -4.19 9.90 -3.26
N SER A 81 -4.83 8.95 -3.93
CA SER A 81 -6.18 9.10 -4.50
C SER A 81 -7.02 7.90 -4.10
N GLN A 82 -8.02 8.12 -3.26
CA GLN A 82 -8.80 7.05 -2.65
C GLN A 82 -10.27 7.10 -3.06
N ARG A 83 -10.87 5.93 -3.28
CA ARG A 83 -12.31 5.76 -3.48
C ARG A 83 -13.08 6.41 -2.32
N SER A 84 -13.90 7.41 -2.64
CA SER A 84 -14.62 8.20 -1.65
C SER A 84 -16.02 7.65 -1.40
N GLN A 85 -16.29 7.24 -0.17
CA GLN A 85 -17.63 6.87 0.31
C GLN A 85 -18.61 8.06 0.41
N ARG A 86 -18.17 9.30 0.11
CA ARG A 86 -19.09 10.45 -0.04
C ARG A 86 -19.81 10.42 -1.39
N TYR A 87 -19.12 9.95 -2.42
CA TYR A 87 -19.57 10.00 -3.81
C TYR A 87 -19.93 8.62 -4.35
N VAL A 88 -19.22 7.58 -3.91
CA VAL A 88 -19.47 6.21 -4.32
C VAL A 88 -20.25 5.50 -3.23
N LYS A 89 -21.46 5.03 -3.57
CA LYS A 89 -22.32 4.32 -2.63
C LYS A 89 -21.88 2.86 -2.52
N GLU A 90 -21.58 2.39 -1.31
CA GLU A 90 -21.22 0.99 -1.05
C GLU A 90 -22.47 0.12 -0.89
N ASN A 91 -23.30 0.04 -1.95
CA ASN A 91 -24.56 -0.70 -1.92
C ASN A 91 -24.38 -2.22 -1.81
N GLN A 92 -23.27 -2.74 -2.32
CA GLN A 92 -22.90 -4.14 -2.22
C GLN A 92 -21.90 -4.32 -1.08
N ALA A 93 -22.09 -5.40 -0.32
CA ALA A 93 -21.19 -5.74 0.77
C ALA A 93 -19.85 -6.22 0.22
N GLU A 94 -18.80 -5.43 0.47
CA GLU A 94 -17.43 -5.80 0.16
C GLU A 94 -16.55 -5.44 1.36
N PHE A 95 -15.96 -6.47 1.97
CA PHE A 95 -15.12 -6.35 3.16
C PHE A 95 -14.02 -7.39 3.16
N ILE A 96 -12.93 -7.08 3.88
CA ILE A 96 -11.84 -8.00 4.14
C ILE A 96 -12.18 -8.84 5.37
N THR A 97 -12.15 -10.16 5.22
CA THR A 97 -12.26 -11.11 6.32
C THR A 97 -10.84 -11.49 6.79
N PRO A 98 -10.44 -11.15 8.02
CA PRO A 98 -9.16 -11.56 8.57
C PRO A 98 -9.03 -13.09 8.60
N PRO A 99 -7.90 -13.68 8.14
CA PRO A 99 -7.65 -15.11 8.26
C PRO A 99 -7.79 -15.64 9.69
N GLU A 100 -7.42 -14.84 10.69
CA GLU A 100 -7.51 -15.19 12.10
C GLU A 100 -8.96 -15.35 12.59
N ILE A 101 -9.93 -14.79 11.87
CA ILE A 101 -11.37 -14.97 12.11
C ILE A 101 -11.90 -16.15 11.28
N ALA A 102 -11.39 -16.32 10.07
CA ALA A 102 -11.80 -17.40 9.17
C ALA A 102 -11.24 -18.77 9.59
N GLU A 103 -10.13 -18.80 10.33
CA GLU A 103 -9.49 -20.02 10.83
C GLU A 103 -9.96 -20.34 12.26
N GLY A 104 -10.46 -21.56 12.47
CA GLY A 104 -10.51 -22.19 13.79
C GLY A 104 -11.86 -22.27 14.51
N ASN A 105 -12.96 -21.69 13.99
CA ASN A 105 -14.33 -22.00 14.44
C ASN A 105 -15.39 -21.30 13.54
N ASP A 106 -16.38 -22.05 13.04
CA ASP A 106 -17.51 -21.51 12.28
C ASP A 106 -18.25 -20.39 13.03
N ALA A 107 -18.37 -20.48 14.35
CA ALA A 107 -19.08 -19.47 15.16
C ALA A 107 -18.44 -18.07 15.11
N LYS A 108 -17.11 -17.97 15.03
CA LYS A 108 -16.41 -16.66 14.92
C LYS A 108 -16.66 -16.02 13.57
N LEU A 109 -16.57 -16.84 12.52
CA LEU A 109 -16.79 -16.41 11.16
C LEU A 109 -18.24 -15.96 10.95
N GLU A 110 -19.21 -16.73 11.47
CA GLU A 110 -20.62 -16.36 11.38
C GLU A 110 -20.95 -15.08 12.17
N LEU A 111 -20.41 -14.93 13.39
CA LEU A 111 -20.54 -13.67 14.16
C LEU A 111 -20.00 -12.47 13.37
N PHE A 112 -18.85 -12.63 12.72
CA PHE A 112 -18.26 -11.57 11.91
C PHE A 112 -19.11 -11.24 10.69
N LYS A 113 -19.57 -12.27 9.94
CA LYS A 113 -20.45 -12.08 8.78
C LYS A 113 -21.77 -11.43 9.14
N GLU A 114 -22.37 -11.81 10.27
CA GLU A 114 -23.60 -11.21 10.79
C GLU A 114 -23.40 -9.72 11.07
N ALA A 115 -22.31 -9.35 11.75
CA ALA A 115 -21.98 -7.95 12.01
C ALA A 115 -21.81 -7.15 10.70
N MET A 116 -21.15 -7.73 9.69
CA MET A 116 -21.03 -7.09 8.37
C MET A 116 -22.41 -6.95 7.71
N ALA A 117 -23.21 -8.00 7.66
CA ALA A 117 -24.54 -7.98 7.06
C ALA A 117 -25.43 -6.89 7.69
N ASN A 118 -25.42 -6.79 9.02
CA ASN A 118 -26.17 -5.78 9.76
C ASN A 118 -25.70 -4.34 9.45
N ALA A 119 -24.39 -4.13 9.28
CA ALA A 119 -23.84 -2.82 8.92
C ALA A 119 -24.29 -2.38 7.52
N TRP A 120 -24.23 -3.28 6.52
CA TRP A 120 -24.70 -2.97 5.17
C TRP A 120 -26.21 -2.82 5.07
N ASP A 121 -26.97 -3.60 5.84
CA ASP A 121 -28.42 -3.44 5.93
C ASP A 121 -28.80 -2.08 6.53
N SER A 122 -28.14 -1.68 7.63
CA SER A 122 -28.31 -0.37 8.24
C SER A 122 -27.95 0.76 7.28
N TYR A 123 -26.84 0.61 6.54
CA TYR A 123 -26.42 1.60 5.53
C TYR A 123 -27.49 1.80 4.46
N ARG A 124 -28.05 0.71 3.91
CA ARG A 124 -29.12 0.79 2.89
C ARG A 124 -30.39 1.42 3.44
N LYS A 125 -30.84 1.03 4.64
CA LYS A 125 -32.01 1.63 5.31
C LYS A 125 -31.85 3.13 5.55
N LEU A 126 -30.65 3.59 5.93
CA LEU A 126 -30.36 5.02 6.08
C LEU A 126 -30.46 5.76 4.73
N LEU A 127 -29.94 5.18 3.65
CA LEU A 127 -30.08 5.76 2.31
C LEU A 127 -31.55 5.83 1.87
N GLU A 128 -32.33 4.78 2.10
CA GLU A 128 -33.77 4.71 1.80
C GLU A 128 -34.56 5.75 2.60
N ALA A 129 -34.15 6.03 3.84
CA ALA A 129 -34.69 7.10 4.67
C ALA A 129 -34.26 8.53 4.23
N GLY A 130 -33.54 8.67 3.12
CA GLY A 130 -33.13 9.96 2.55
C GLY A 130 -31.84 10.54 3.12
N ILE A 131 -31.11 9.80 3.97
CA ILE A 131 -29.81 10.22 4.48
C ILE A 131 -28.76 10.16 3.36
N LYS A 132 -27.96 11.21 3.23
CA LYS A 132 -26.88 11.28 2.24
C LYS A 132 -25.79 10.25 2.56
N ALA A 133 -25.14 9.71 1.52
CA ALA A 133 -24.08 8.70 1.64
C ALA A 133 -22.94 9.13 2.57
N GLU A 134 -22.58 10.42 2.58
CA GLU A 134 -21.52 10.96 3.44
C GLU A 134 -21.80 10.83 4.94
N ILE A 135 -23.09 10.74 5.33
CA ILE A 135 -23.53 10.52 6.71
C ILE A 135 -23.88 9.04 6.92
N ALA A 136 -24.61 8.43 6.00
CA ALA A 136 -25.03 7.03 6.12
C ALA A 136 -23.84 6.09 6.31
N ARG A 137 -22.70 6.36 5.65
CA ARG A 137 -21.48 5.54 5.74
C ARG A 137 -20.88 5.41 7.14
N TYR A 138 -21.30 6.20 8.13
CA TYR A 138 -20.78 6.12 9.50
C TYR A 138 -21.05 4.74 10.14
N VAL A 139 -22.02 3.98 9.62
CA VAL A 139 -22.29 2.61 10.06
C VAL A 139 -21.42 1.57 9.35
N LEU A 140 -20.69 1.93 8.27
CA LEU A 140 -19.85 1.00 7.54
C LEU A 140 -18.61 0.63 8.39
N PRO A 141 -18.24 -0.66 8.44
CA PRO A 141 -17.20 -1.14 9.32
C PRO A 141 -15.81 -0.81 8.76
N ASN A 142 -14.79 -0.82 9.64
CA ASN A 142 -13.40 -0.70 9.23
C ASN A 142 -12.93 -1.80 8.27
N ALA A 143 -13.59 -2.97 8.29
CA ALA A 143 -13.32 -4.06 7.36
C ALA A 143 -13.78 -3.75 5.93
N CYS A 144 -14.58 -2.70 5.71
CA CYS A 144 -15.06 -2.31 4.38
C CYS A 144 -13.89 -2.12 3.42
N THR A 145 -13.99 -2.78 2.27
CA THR A 145 -12.98 -2.71 1.22
C THR A 145 -12.97 -1.33 0.60
N THR A 146 -11.78 -0.88 0.24
CA THR A 146 -11.54 0.39 -0.44
C THR A 146 -10.40 0.24 -1.42
N GLU A 147 -10.32 1.17 -2.36
CA GLU A 147 -9.32 1.21 -3.40
C GLU A 147 -8.56 2.53 -3.27
N ILE A 148 -7.24 2.46 -3.36
CA ILE A 148 -6.36 3.63 -3.24
C ILE A 148 -5.23 3.52 -4.26
N ILE A 149 -4.97 4.63 -4.95
CA ILE A 149 -3.75 4.84 -5.72
C ILE A 149 -2.77 5.58 -4.82
N CYS A 150 -1.56 5.05 -4.73
CA CYS A 150 -0.48 5.60 -3.94
C CYS A 150 0.76 5.81 -4.80
N THR A 151 1.38 6.98 -4.72
CA THR A 151 2.65 7.28 -5.40
C THR A 151 3.68 7.69 -4.36
N TRP A 152 4.85 7.04 -4.39
CA TRP A 152 5.96 7.28 -3.46
C TRP A 152 7.29 7.29 -4.19
N ASN A 153 8.23 8.11 -3.73
CA ASN A 153 9.62 7.98 -4.15
C ASN A 153 10.26 6.73 -3.52
N PHE A 154 11.40 6.28 -4.05
CA PHE A 154 11.99 5.02 -3.59
C PHE A 154 12.57 5.10 -2.18
N ARG A 155 12.98 6.27 -1.70
CA ARG A 155 13.38 6.46 -0.30
C ARG A 155 12.21 6.21 0.65
N GLU A 156 11.05 6.80 0.37
CA GLU A 156 9.85 6.58 1.16
C GLU A 156 9.40 5.12 1.07
N LEU A 157 9.46 4.48 -0.11
CA LEU A 157 9.14 3.05 -0.25
C LEU A 157 10.03 2.19 0.65
N ARG A 158 11.34 2.43 0.70
CA ARG A 158 12.23 1.70 1.62
C ARG A 158 11.83 1.92 3.08
N HIS A 159 11.48 3.15 3.46
CA HIS A 159 10.99 3.47 4.81
C HIS A 159 9.69 2.73 5.15
N ILE A 160 8.70 2.79 4.26
CA ILE A 160 7.41 2.10 4.38
C ILE A 160 7.65 0.61 4.55
N LEU A 161 8.43 -0.02 3.67
CA LEU A 161 8.67 -1.45 3.70
C LEU A 161 9.34 -1.87 5.02
N LYS A 162 10.35 -1.14 5.48
CA LYS A 162 11.01 -1.41 6.77
C LYS A 162 10.02 -1.42 7.94
N LEU A 163 9.08 -0.48 7.99
CA LEU A 163 8.09 -0.39 9.06
C LEU A 163 6.95 -1.39 8.90
N ARG A 164 6.48 -1.59 7.67
CA ARG A 164 5.20 -2.26 7.37
C ARG A 164 5.35 -3.73 7.04
N THR A 165 6.57 -4.23 6.82
CA THR A 165 6.85 -5.69 6.82
C THR A 165 7.33 -6.19 8.18
N ALA A 166 7.48 -5.32 9.18
CA ALA A 166 7.92 -5.72 10.52
C ALA A 166 6.87 -6.60 11.23
N PRO A 167 7.27 -7.57 12.08
CA PRO A 167 6.31 -8.43 12.80
C PRO A 167 5.33 -7.68 13.71
N SER A 168 5.66 -6.46 14.13
CA SER A 168 4.76 -5.61 14.94
C SER A 168 3.70 -4.88 14.11
N ALA A 169 3.82 -4.84 12.78
CA ALA A 169 2.82 -4.23 11.91
C ALA A 169 1.56 -5.10 11.82
N GLN A 170 0.41 -4.46 11.59
CA GLN A 170 -0.87 -5.12 11.45
C GLN A 170 -0.83 -6.16 10.31
N PRO A 171 -1.44 -7.36 10.47
CA PRO A 171 -1.23 -8.48 9.53
C PRO A 171 -1.63 -8.21 8.07
N GLU A 172 -2.75 -7.54 7.83
CA GLU A 172 -3.19 -7.14 6.48
C GLU A 172 -2.24 -6.12 5.84
N MET A 173 -1.75 -5.15 6.62
CA MET A 173 -0.73 -4.19 6.19
C MET A 173 0.57 -4.90 5.81
N ARG A 174 0.97 -5.94 6.55
CA ARG A 174 2.14 -6.77 6.17
C ARG A 174 1.89 -7.49 4.85
N ALA A 175 0.69 -7.99 4.60
CA ALA A 175 0.35 -8.61 3.31
C ALA A 175 0.49 -7.59 2.16
N VAL A 176 -0.06 -6.37 2.31
CA VAL A 176 0.08 -5.30 1.31
C VAL A 176 1.54 -4.90 1.10
N ALA A 177 2.28 -4.61 2.19
CA ALA A 177 3.68 -4.21 2.11
C ALA A 177 4.57 -5.33 1.55
N GLY A 178 4.28 -6.60 1.88
CA GLY A 178 4.96 -7.76 1.32
C GLY A 178 4.82 -7.84 -0.19
N ARG A 179 3.62 -7.62 -0.74
CA ARG A 179 3.41 -7.59 -2.19
C ARG A 179 4.12 -6.42 -2.87
N ILE A 180 4.08 -5.23 -2.27
CA ILE A 180 4.83 -4.07 -2.78
C ILE A 180 6.33 -4.40 -2.81
N LYS A 181 6.85 -5.01 -1.75
CA LYS A 181 8.26 -5.42 -1.65
C LYS A 181 8.64 -6.40 -2.75
N GLU A 182 7.86 -7.47 -2.94
CA GLU A 182 8.10 -8.46 -4.00
C GLU A 182 8.21 -7.81 -5.38
N ILE A 183 7.24 -6.96 -5.72
CA ILE A 183 7.23 -6.22 -6.99
C ILE A 183 8.49 -5.36 -7.13
N LEU A 184 8.84 -4.57 -6.12
CA LEU A 184 10.00 -3.66 -6.19
C LEU A 184 11.34 -4.40 -6.25
N LYS A 185 11.45 -5.58 -5.62
CA LYS A 185 12.66 -6.42 -5.75
C LYS A 185 12.83 -6.96 -7.17
N THR A 186 11.75 -7.20 -7.89
CA THR A 186 11.77 -7.60 -9.30
C THR A 186 12.07 -6.42 -10.22
N GLU A 187 11.40 -5.29 -10.01
CA GLU A 187 11.44 -4.14 -10.93
C GLU A 187 12.67 -3.23 -10.73
N ALA A 188 13.22 -3.15 -9.52
CA ALA A 188 14.39 -2.32 -9.18
C ALA A 188 15.35 -3.04 -8.20
N PRO A 189 15.99 -4.15 -8.61
CA PRO A 189 16.83 -4.99 -7.76
C PRO A 189 18.09 -4.32 -7.20
N LYS A 190 18.71 -3.36 -7.90
CA LYS A 190 19.86 -2.58 -7.40
C LYS A 190 19.47 -1.59 -6.31
N ILE A 191 18.18 -1.30 -6.12
CA ILE A 191 17.70 -0.44 -5.04
C ILE A 191 17.02 -1.24 -3.94
N PHE A 192 16.24 -2.28 -4.25
CA PHE A 192 15.45 -3.03 -3.26
C PHE A 192 15.91 -4.47 -3.01
N GLY A 193 16.88 -4.99 -3.77
CA GLY A 193 17.32 -6.39 -3.68
C GLY A 193 17.82 -6.81 -2.30
N ASP A 194 18.31 -5.85 -1.51
CA ASP A 194 18.80 -6.04 -0.14
C ASP A 194 17.71 -6.15 0.94
N LEU A 195 16.45 -5.81 0.63
CA LEU A 195 15.35 -5.81 1.61
C LEU A 195 14.71 -7.17 1.85
#